data_AF-A0A9Q0DRE8-F1
#
_entry.id   AF-A0A9Q0DRE8-F1
#
_cell.length_a   1.000
_cell.length_b   1.000
_cell.length_c   1.000
_cell.angle_alpha   90.00
_cell.angle_beta   90.00
_cell.angle_gamma   90.00
#
_symmetry.space_group_name_H-M   'P 1'
#
loop_
_entity.id
_entity.type
_entity.pdbx_description
1 polymer ?
#
loop_
_entity_poly.entity_id
_entity_poly.type
_entity_poly.pdbx_seq_one_letter_code
_entity_poly.pdbx_strand_id
1 'polypeptide(L)'
;MAGRSRRAWFSVLLGLVVGFTLASRLILPKASELKKAGQKRKASPAGCGLNGGLRKDYSGALWAPQENGAPVTEEPGSRSSNFLFVGVMTAQKYLNNRAVAAHRTWAQSIPGRVEFFSSEGSDTNIPIPIVALRNVDDSYPPQKKSFMMLKYMHDHYLDKYEWFMRADDDVYIKSERLEGFLRSLNSSEAIFLGQTGMGARDELGKLALEPGENFCMGGPGVIMSREVLRRMVPHIRECLQEMYTTHEDVEVGRCVRRFAGVQCVWSYEVSLLAPNLLLHNCLFAAHKNVRHESLYMNRSHHYFVIWF
;
A
#
# COMPACT_ATOMS: atom_id res chain seq x y z
N MET A 1 -64.08 -33.70 16.19
CA MET A 1 -63.19 -33.49 15.02
C MET A 1 -61.78 -33.17 15.52
N ALA A 2 -60.90 -34.17 15.70
CA ALA A 2 -59.53 -33.92 16.23
C ALA A 2 -58.44 -34.82 15.58
N GLY A 3 -58.68 -35.32 14.36
CA GLY A 3 -57.76 -36.25 13.69
C GLY A 3 -56.90 -35.64 12.58
N ARG A 4 -57.14 -34.38 12.18
CA ARG A 4 -56.63 -33.84 10.91
C ARG A 4 -55.34 -33.02 11.04
N SER A 5 -55.04 -32.49 12.23
CA SER A 5 -53.84 -31.64 12.47
C SER A 5 -52.55 -32.44 12.73
N ARG A 6 -52.64 -33.62 13.38
CA ARG A 6 -51.44 -34.42 13.71
C ARG A 6 -50.70 -34.95 12.47
N ARG A 7 -51.41 -35.32 11.39
CA ARG A 7 -50.79 -35.83 10.14
C ARG A 7 -49.90 -34.82 9.42
N ALA A 8 -50.22 -33.53 9.49
CA ALA A 8 -49.42 -32.48 8.86
C ALA A 8 -48.08 -32.28 9.59
N TRP A 9 -48.09 -32.34 10.92
CA TRP A 9 -46.86 -32.22 11.70
C TRP A 9 -45.93 -33.41 11.56
N PHE A 10 -46.48 -34.63 11.48
CA PHE A 10 -45.67 -35.83 11.23
C PHE A 10 -44.99 -35.82 9.86
N SER A 11 -45.63 -35.27 8.82
CA SER A 11 -45.03 -35.17 7.48
C SER A 11 -43.91 -34.12 7.41
N VAL A 12 -44.05 -32.99 8.12
CA VAL A 12 -42.98 -31.98 8.23
C VAL A 12 -41.78 -32.50 9.01
N LEU A 13 -42.01 -33.18 10.13
CA LEU A 13 -40.93 -33.80 10.92
C LEU A 13 -40.21 -34.90 10.14
N LEU A 14 -40.95 -35.74 9.42
CA LEU A 14 -40.36 -36.77 8.56
C LEU A 14 -39.52 -36.13 7.44
N GLY A 15 -40.01 -35.06 6.81
CA GLY A 15 -39.27 -34.31 5.79
C GLY A 15 -37.98 -33.70 6.30
N LEU A 16 -37.99 -33.12 7.51
CA LEU A 16 -36.78 -32.58 8.15
C LEU A 16 -35.76 -33.66 8.49
N VAL A 17 -36.20 -34.81 9.02
CA VAL A 17 -35.29 -35.92 9.35
C VAL A 17 -34.69 -36.54 8.09
N VAL A 18 -35.50 -36.75 7.05
CA VAL A 18 -35.03 -37.28 5.76
C VAL A 18 -34.09 -36.29 5.08
N GLY A 19 -34.40 -34.99 5.09
CA GLY A 19 -33.54 -33.95 4.54
C GLY A 19 -32.20 -33.84 5.25
N PHE A 20 -32.20 -33.87 6.59
CA PHE A 20 -30.98 -33.78 7.38
C PHE A 20 -30.10 -35.04 7.26
N THR A 21 -30.71 -36.22 7.15
CA THR A 21 -29.98 -37.48 6.96
C THR A 21 -29.36 -37.58 5.55
N LEU A 22 -30.07 -37.14 4.50
CA LEU A 22 -29.52 -37.05 3.14
C LEU A 22 -28.38 -36.01 3.05
N ALA A 23 -28.56 -34.83 3.62
CA ALA A 23 -27.50 -33.81 3.67
C ALA A 23 -26.26 -34.31 4.41
N SER A 24 -26.45 -34.99 5.54
CA SER A 24 -25.34 -35.53 6.34
C SER A 24 -24.60 -36.67 5.63
N ARG A 25 -25.31 -37.53 4.87
CA ARG A 25 -24.70 -38.67 4.17
C ARG A 25 -24.05 -38.29 2.83
N LEU A 26 -24.51 -37.21 2.17
CA LEU A 26 -24.01 -36.81 0.85
C LEU A 26 -22.99 -35.66 0.90
N ILE A 27 -23.15 -34.70 1.82
CA ILE A 27 -22.36 -33.46 1.82
C ILE A 27 -21.12 -33.59 2.72
N LEU A 28 -21.25 -34.22 3.89
CA LEU A 28 -20.15 -34.38 4.84
C LEU A 28 -18.96 -35.22 4.30
N PRO A 29 -19.15 -36.35 3.58
CA PRO A 29 -17.99 -37.09 3.06
C PRO A 29 -17.20 -36.29 2.01
N LYS A 30 -17.86 -35.43 1.22
CA LYS A 30 -17.16 -34.54 0.27
C LYS A 30 -16.39 -33.41 0.95
N ALA A 31 -16.90 -32.89 2.05
CA ALA A 31 -16.20 -31.86 2.83
C ALA A 31 -14.93 -32.41 3.52
N SER A 32 -14.94 -33.67 3.99
CA SER A 32 -13.75 -34.29 4.60
C SER A 32 -12.64 -34.59 3.60
N GLU A 33 -12.98 -34.94 2.35
CA GLU A 33 -12.00 -35.17 1.28
C GLU A 33 -11.30 -33.87 0.85
N LEU A 34 -12.04 -32.76 0.76
CA LEU A 34 -11.45 -31.44 0.46
C LEU A 34 -10.50 -30.95 1.57
N LYS A 35 -10.81 -31.24 2.84
CA LYS A 35 -9.95 -30.88 3.97
C LYS A 35 -8.66 -31.71 4.00
N LYS A 36 -8.72 -33.01 3.66
CA LYS A 36 -7.54 -33.88 3.51
C LYS A 36 -6.66 -33.45 2.33
N ALA A 37 -7.25 -33.06 1.21
CA ALA A 37 -6.52 -32.51 0.06
C ALA A 37 -5.82 -31.17 0.40
N GLY A 38 -6.44 -30.33 1.22
CA GLY A 38 -5.85 -29.09 1.73
C GLY A 38 -4.71 -29.30 2.74
N GLN A 39 -4.80 -30.32 3.60
CA GLN A 39 -3.75 -30.66 4.57
C GLN A 39 -2.53 -31.34 3.93
N LYS A 40 -2.70 -32.13 2.85
CA LYS A 40 -1.58 -32.77 2.14
C LYS A 40 -0.67 -31.78 1.40
N ARG A 41 -1.08 -30.52 1.24
CA ARG A 41 -0.27 -29.43 0.66
C ARG A 41 0.48 -28.57 1.69
N LYS A 42 0.36 -28.87 2.99
CA LYS A 42 1.07 -28.17 4.06
C LYS A 42 1.91 -29.12 4.90
N ALA A 43 3.07 -29.51 4.38
CA ALA A 43 4.25 -29.92 5.16
C ALA A 43 5.47 -30.10 4.24
N SER A 44 6.43 -29.17 4.28
CA SER A 44 7.79 -29.47 4.75
C SER A 44 8.62 -28.19 4.91
N PRO A 45 9.32 -28.00 6.05
CA PRO A 45 10.35 -26.97 6.22
C PRO A 45 11.74 -27.59 5.94
N ALA A 46 12.48 -27.04 4.99
CA ALA A 46 13.92 -27.22 4.83
C ALA A 46 14.44 -25.91 4.20
N GLY A 47 15.37 -25.16 4.79
CA GLY A 47 16.61 -25.59 5.43
C GLY A 47 17.74 -25.36 4.42
N CYS A 48 18.51 -24.29 4.59
CA CYS A 48 19.66 -23.95 3.74
C CYS A 48 20.71 -25.08 3.73
N GLY A 49 21.30 -25.34 2.56
CA GLY A 49 22.47 -26.22 2.42
C GLY A 49 23.15 -26.06 1.06
N LEU A 50 24.39 -25.56 1.09
CA LEU A 50 25.38 -25.66 0.01
C LEU A 50 25.85 -27.12 -0.12
N ASN A 51 25.84 -27.68 -1.34
CA ASN A 51 26.95 -28.43 -1.96
C ASN A 51 26.51 -29.29 -3.16
N GLY A 52 27.43 -29.41 -4.12
CA GLY A 52 27.61 -30.63 -4.93
C GLY A 52 26.87 -30.65 -6.26
N GLY A 53 27.60 -30.35 -7.34
CA GLY A 53 27.07 -30.38 -8.70
C GLY A 53 26.77 -31.76 -9.25
N LEU A 54 26.14 -31.78 -10.43
CA LEU A 54 26.44 -32.78 -11.44
C LEU A 54 26.14 -32.23 -12.85
N ARG A 55 27.25 -32.16 -13.59
CA ARG A 55 27.43 -32.08 -15.04
C ARG A 55 26.38 -32.86 -15.83
N LYS A 56 25.83 -32.27 -16.91
CA LYS A 56 25.31 -33.04 -18.04
C LYS A 56 25.57 -32.29 -19.34
N ASP A 57 26.52 -32.84 -20.10
CA ASP A 57 26.88 -32.46 -21.45
C ASP A 57 25.71 -32.70 -22.41
N TYR A 58 25.45 -31.75 -23.31
CA TYR A 58 24.85 -32.01 -24.61
C TYR A 58 25.63 -31.22 -25.66
N SER A 59 26.44 -31.96 -26.41
CA SER A 59 27.15 -31.48 -27.59
C SER A 59 26.19 -31.40 -28.78
N GLY A 60 26.34 -30.32 -29.56
CA GLY A 60 26.27 -30.40 -31.02
C GLY A 60 25.08 -29.73 -31.72
N ALA A 61 25.28 -28.51 -32.19
CA ALA A 61 24.92 -28.12 -33.56
C ALA A 61 25.75 -26.90 -33.98
N LEU A 62 26.46 -27.10 -35.09
CA LEU A 62 27.47 -26.24 -35.72
C LEU A 62 26.81 -25.40 -36.83
N TRP A 63 26.92 -24.08 -36.78
CA TRP A 63 26.85 -23.20 -37.97
C TRP A 63 27.80 -22.00 -37.81
N ALA A 64 28.40 -21.61 -38.93
CA ALA A 64 29.57 -20.75 -39.13
C ALA A 64 29.34 -19.22 -38.87
N PRO A 65 30.41 -18.41 -38.77
CA PRO A 65 30.37 -17.07 -38.17
C PRO A 65 29.99 -15.95 -39.16
N GLN A 66 29.24 -14.96 -38.69
CA GLN A 66 28.98 -13.71 -39.39
C GLN A 66 29.39 -12.51 -38.54
N GLU A 67 29.86 -11.48 -39.26
CA GLU A 67 30.77 -10.41 -38.87
C GLU A 67 30.24 -9.39 -37.84
N ASN A 68 31.15 -8.99 -36.95
CA ASN A 68 31.37 -7.65 -36.39
C ASN A 68 30.16 -6.70 -36.25
N GLY A 69 29.44 -6.83 -35.14
CA GLY A 69 28.71 -5.73 -34.52
C GLY A 69 29.24 -5.54 -33.09
N ALA A 70 29.94 -4.44 -32.84
CA ALA A 70 30.38 -4.09 -31.49
C ALA A 70 29.17 -4.02 -30.54
N PRO A 71 29.23 -4.59 -29.33
CA PRO A 71 28.16 -4.41 -28.37
C PRO A 71 28.15 -2.93 -27.98
N VAL A 72 27.05 -2.24 -28.29
CA VAL A 72 26.71 -0.97 -27.65
C VAL A 72 26.52 -1.31 -26.18
N THR A 73 27.55 -1.09 -25.38
CA THR A 73 27.43 -0.98 -23.94
C THR A 73 26.53 0.22 -23.69
N GLU A 74 25.24 -0.03 -23.47
CA GLU A 74 24.41 0.91 -22.75
C GLU A 74 25.02 1.04 -21.36
N GLU A 75 25.85 2.07 -21.20
CA GLU A 75 26.14 2.67 -19.91
C GLU A 75 24.82 2.81 -19.16
N PRO A 76 24.70 2.37 -17.89
CA PRO A 76 23.45 2.49 -17.15
C PRO A 76 23.11 3.98 -17.07
N GLY A 77 22.17 4.40 -17.92
CA GLY A 77 21.76 5.78 -18.06
C GLY A 77 21.49 6.34 -16.67
N SER A 78 22.13 7.49 -16.37
CA SER A 78 21.93 8.24 -15.14
C SER A 78 20.46 8.20 -14.76
N ARG A 79 20.14 7.41 -13.72
CA ARG A 79 18.75 7.22 -13.29
C ARG A 79 18.22 8.60 -12.94
N SER A 80 17.13 9.01 -13.59
CA SER A 80 16.50 10.31 -13.37
C SER A 80 16.34 10.57 -11.88
N SER A 81 16.95 11.66 -11.40
CA SER A 81 16.87 12.11 -10.01
C SER A 81 15.50 12.70 -9.66
N ASN A 82 14.61 12.86 -10.64
CA ASN A 82 13.27 13.42 -10.47
C ASN A 82 12.18 12.33 -10.59
N PHE A 83 12.35 11.23 -9.86
CA PHE A 83 11.44 10.09 -9.96
C PHE A 83 10.31 10.14 -8.92
N LEU A 84 10.64 10.33 -7.64
CA LEU A 84 9.67 10.31 -6.54
C LEU A 84 9.71 11.58 -5.68
N PHE A 85 8.57 12.26 -5.50
CA PHE A 85 8.41 13.31 -4.50
C PHE A 85 7.71 12.75 -3.26
N VAL A 86 8.32 12.89 -2.07
CA VAL A 86 7.73 12.47 -0.79
C VAL A 86 7.41 13.70 0.06
N GLY A 87 6.12 13.92 0.31
CA GLY A 87 5.65 14.86 1.33
C GLY A 87 5.49 14.14 2.66
N VAL A 88 6.32 14.51 3.63
CA VAL A 88 6.23 14.00 5.01
C VAL A 88 5.40 14.96 5.83
N MET A 89 4.22 14.54 6.23
CA MET A 89 3.35 15.32 7.09
C MET A 89 3.82 15.22 8.55
N THR A 90 4.03 16.36 9.18
CA THR A 90 4.51 16.47 10.58
C THR A 90 3.86 17.65 11.29
N ALA A 91 4.30 17.96 12.51
CA ALA A 91 3.86 19.08 13.33
C ALA A 91 5.07 19.80 13.93
N GLN A 92 4.90 21.05 14.36
CA GLN A 92 5.97 21.88 14.93
C GLN A 92 6.76 21.13 16.02
N LYS A 93 6.05 20.43 16.92
CA LYS A 93 6.63 19.66 18.03
C LYS A 93 7.49 18.45 17.60
N TYR A 94 7.37 18.01 16.36
CA TYR A 94 8.07 16.82 15.83
C TYR A 94 9.20 17.14 14.85
N LEU A 95 9.35 18.42 14.45
CA LEU A 95 10.38 18.82 13.51
C LEU A 95 11.80 18.52 14.03
N ASN A 96 12.09 18.87 15.29
CA ASN A 96 13.40 18.68 15.91
C ASN A 96 13.70 17.23 16.35
N ASN A 97 12.76 16.30 16.18
CA ASN A 97 12.97 14.88 16.52
C ASN A 97 12.69 13.94 15.34
N ARG A 98 11.43 13.60 15.08
CA ARG A 98 11.01 12.61 14.09
C ARG A 98 11.38 13.05 12.68
N ALA A 99 11.09 14.30 12.32
CA ALA A 99 11.39 14.81 10.98
C ALA A 99 12.90 14.84 10.71
N VAL A 100 13.71 15.36 11.64
CA VAL A 100 15.19 15.30 11.55
C VAL A 100 15.69 13.85 11.43
N ALA A 101 15.11 12.91 12.17
CA ALA A 101 15.55 11.53 12.15
C ALA A 101 15.18 10.82 10.83
N ALA A 102 13.98 11.07 10.28
CA ALA A 102 13.60 10.63 8.93
C ALA A 102 14.53 11.25 7.87
N HIS A 103 14.80 12.57 7.98
CA HIS A 103 15.68 13.29 7.07
C HIS A 103 17.10 12.70 7.06
N ARG A 104 17.69 12.43 8.23
CA ARG A 104 19.05 11.89 8.36
C ARG A 104 19.18 10.41 7.98
N THR A 105 18.06 9.71 7.77
CA THR A 105 18.05 8.27 7.48
C THR A 105 17.51 8.00 6.08
N TRP A 106 16.27 7.51 5.97
CA TRP A 106 15.71 7.00 4.72
C TRP A 106 15.47 8.10 3.67
N ALA A 107 15.24 9.35 4.09
CA ALA A 107 14.94 10.43 3.14
C ALA A 107 16.10 10.71 2.18
N GLN A 108 17.36 10.50 2.62
CA GLN A 108 18.55 10.71 1.80
C GLN A 108 18.68 9.70 0.65
N SER A 109 18.02 8.55 0.75
CA SER A 109 18.12 7.48 -0.26
C SER A 109 16.96 7.47 -1.25
N ILE A 110 16.01 8.41 -1.13
CA ILE A 110 14.90 8.53 -2.08
C ILE A 110 15.44 9.05 -3.42
N PRO A 111 15.13 8.39 -4.56
CA PRO A 111 15.52 8.86 -5.90
C PRO A 111 14.66 10.05 -6.33
N GLY A 112 14.86 11.19 -5.67
CA GLY A 112 13.89 12.26 -5.73
C GLY A 112 14.06 13.35 -4.68
N ARG A 113 12.94 13.85 -4.19
CA ARG A 113 12.88 14.92 -3.21
C ARG A 113 11.98 14.53 -2.05
N VAL A 114 12.40 14.93 -0.85
CA VAL A 114 11.62 14.78 0.38
C VAL A 114 11.49 16.16 1.01
N GLU A 115 10.26 16.56 1.32
CA GLU A 115 9.97 17.81 2.04
C GLU A 115 9.04 17.53 3.22
N PHE A 116 9.24 18.26 4.32
CA PHE A 116 8.52 18.09 5.58
C PHE A 116 7.48 19.19 5.75
N PHE A 117 6.22 18.82 5.79
CA PHE A 117 5.08 19.74 5.79
C PHE A 117 4.56 19.94 7.22
N SER A 118 4.55 21.19 7.66
CA SER A 118 4.11 21.59 9.01
C SER A 118 3.17 22.81 8.96
N SER A 119 2.67 23.25 10.11
CA SER A 119 1.80 24.44 10.25
C SER A 119 2.50 25.76 9.91
N GLU A 120 1.73 26.80 9.57
CA GLU A 120 2.21 28.12 9.12
C GLU A 120 3.19 28.81 10.09
N GLY A 121 3.04 28.60 11.39
CA GLY A 121 3.90 29.18 12.43
C GLY A 121 5.10 28.32 12.82
N SER A 122 5.44 27.31 12.00
CA SER A 122 6.50 26.37 12.34
C SER A 122 7.91 26.96 12.20
N ASP A 123 8.84 26.49 13.02
CA ASP A 123 10.24 26.89 12.98
C ASP A 123 10.96 26.27 11.78
N THR A 124 11.26 27.09 10.78
CA THR A 124 11.95 26.69 9.56
C THR A 124 13.47 26.85 9.64
N ASN A 125 14.04 27.21 10.80
CA ASN A 125 15.50 27.33 10.97
C ASN A 125 16.20 25.97 11.18
N ILE A 126 15.41 24.91 11.36
CA ILE A 126 15.89 23.53 11.50
C ILE A 126 16.47 23.09 10.15
N PRO A 127 17.67 22.47 10.10
CA PRO A 127 18.40 22.18 8.86
C PRO A 127 17.84 20.96 8.12
N ILE A 128 16.55 20.97 7.81
CA ILE A 128 15.82 20.01 6.97
C ILE A 128 14.88 20.79 6.03
N PRO A 129 14.46 20.23 4.89
CA PRO A 129 13.60 20.94 3.95
C PRO A 129 12.15 21.05 4.46
N ILE A 130 11.85 22.12 5.19
CA ILE A 130 10.53 22.36 5.79
C ILE A 130 9.67 23.25 4.90
N VAL A 131 8.41 22.85 4.72
CA VAL A 131 7.35 23.68 4.13
C VAL A 131 6.30 23.98 5.20
N ALA A 132 6.28 25.24 5.66
CA ALA A 132 5.21 25.74 6.53
C ALA A 132 3.99 26.10 5.67
N LEU A 133 2.92 25.31 5.76
CA LEU A 133 1.72 25.48 4.96
C LEU A 133 0.89 26.66 5.47
N ARG A 134 0.59 27.62 4.59
CA ARG A 134 -0.22 28.80 4.92
C ARG A 134 -1.64 28.42 5.34
N ASN A 135 -2.17 29.08 6.38
CA ASN A 135 -3.49 28.85 6.97
C ASN A 135 -3.73 27.40 7.42
N VAL A 136 -2.68 26.64 7.75
CA VAL A 136 -2.77 25.26 8.25
C VAL A 136 -2.18 25.20 9.65
N ASP A 137 -2.86 24.51 10.55
CA ASP A 137 -2.45 24.28 11.94
C ASP A 137 -2.00 22.82 12.17
N ASP A 138 -1.68 22.49 13.42
CA ASP A 138 -1.29 21.15 13.86
C ASP A 138 -2.43 20.37 14.52
N SER A 139 -3.69 20.78 14.28
CA SER A 139 -4.87 20.16 14.88
C SER A 139 -5.08 18.73 14.35
N TYR A 140 -5.55 17.84 15.23
CA TYR A 140 -5.88 16.47 14.88
C TYR A 140 -7.42 16.30 14.80
N PRO A 141 -7.94 15.63 13.75
CA PRO A 141 -7.23 14.98 12.64
C PRO A 141 -6.70 15.95 11.56
N PRO A 142 -5.57 15.62 10.89
CA PRO A 142 -4.84 16.55 10.04
C PRO A 142 -5.38 16.67 8.59
N GLN A 143 -6.71 16.68 8.41
CA GLN A 143 -7.34 16.61 7.09
C GLN A 143 -6.91 17.76 6.19
N LYS A 144 -7.06 19.00 6.68
CA LYS A 144 -6.67 20.21 5.95
C LYS A 144 -5.18 20.18 5.58
N LYS A 145 -4.33 19.72 6.50
CA LYS A 145 -2.88 19.64 6.27
C LYS A 145 -2.54 18.70 5.14
N SER A 146 -3.12 17.50 5.11
CA SER A 146 -2.84 16.52 4.06
C SER A 146 -3.28 17.02 2.68
N PHE A 147 -4.51 17.55 2.56
CA PHE A 147 -4.99 18.12 1.31
C PHE A 147 -4.12 19.32 0.85
N MET A 148 -3.74 20.21 1.77
CA MET A 148 -2.89 21.35 1.42
C MET A 148 -1.46 20.93 1.05
N MET A 149 -0.93 19.86 1.63
CA MET A 149 0.33 19.24 1.22
C MET A 149 0.21 18.66 -0.19
N LEU A 150 -0.83 17.87 -0.49
CA LEU A 150 -1.08 17.32 -1.83
C LEU A 150 -1.23 18.44 -2.88
N LYS A 151 -1.94 19.51 -2.52
CA LYS A 151 -2.07 20.71 -3.35
C LYS A 151 -0.70 21.36 -3.61
N TYR A 152 0.13 21.53 -2.60
CA TYR A 152 1.46 22.11 -2.76
C TYR A 152 2.34 21.25 -3.68
N MET A 153 2.37 19.93 -3.48
CA MET A 153 3.14 19.01 -4.32
C MET A 153 2.70 19.11 -5.79
N HIS A 154 1.40 19.17 -6.05
CA HIS A 154 0.87 19.39 -7.39
C HIS A 154 1.28 20.75 -7.96
N ASP A 155 0.95 21.84 -7.27
CA ASP A 155 1.12 23.20 -7.79
C ASP A 155 2.60 23.54 -8.09
N HIS A 156 3.55 22.95 -7.37
CA HIS A 156 4.98 23.23 -7.51
C HIS A 156 5.77 22.17 -8.27
N TYR A 157 5.29 20.91 -8.28
CA TYR A 157 6.10 19.77 -8.67
C TYR A 157 5.41 18.74 -9.57
N LEU A 158 4.13 18.91 -9.95
CA LEU A 158 3.40 17.95 -10.79
C LEU A 158 4.18 17.53 -12.05
N ASP A 159 4.70 18.49 -12.80
CA ASP A 159 5.41 18.21 -14.05
C ASP A 159 6.86 17.77 -13.85
N LYS A 160 7.37 17.83 -12.61
CA LYS A 160 8.76 17.51 -12.28
C LYS A 160 8.95 16.06 -11.87
N TYR A 161 7.97 15.44 -11.21
CA TYR A 161 8.10 14.07 -10.65
C TYR A 161 7.02 13.12 -11.19
N GLU A 162 7.38 11.86 -11.36
CA GLU A 162 6.49 10.81 -11.84
C GLU A 162 5.55 10.28 -10.76
N TRP A 163 6.06 10.20 -9.54
CA TRP A 163 5.35 9.64 -8.40
C TRP A 163 5.36 10.62 -7.24
N PHE A 164 4.28 10.60 -6.47
CA PHE A 164 4.08 11.42 -5.29
C PHE A 164 3.70 10.52 -4.13
N MET A 165 4.25 10.77 -2.95
CA MET A 165 3.95 10.00 -1.76
C MET A 165 3.61 10.92 -0.59
N ARG A 166 2.49 10.64 0.07
CA ARG A 166 2.13 11.18 1.39
C ARG A 166 2.60 10.20 2.47
N ALA A 167 3.41 10.66 3.40
CA ALA A 167 3.97 9.87 4.50
C ALA A 167 3.78 10.57 5.85
N ASP A 168 3.65 9.80 6.93
CA ASP A 168 3.72 10.33 8.30
C ASP A 168 5.17 10.44 8.78
N ASP A 169 5.43 11.22 9.83
CA ASP A 169 6.78 11.45 10.37
C ASP A 169 7.37 10.28 11.16
N ASP A 170 6.61 9.22 11.43
CA ASP A 170 7.02 8.01 12.15
C ASP A 170 7.11 6.75 11.26
N VAL A 171 7.24 6.96 9.95
CA VAL A 171 7.49 5.88 8.97
C VAL A 171 8.98 5.69 8.67
N TYR A 172 9.31 4.48 8.24
CA TYR A 172 10.59 4.15 7.61
C TYR A 172 10.34 3.54 6.22
N ILE A 173 10.99 4.13 5.20
CA ILE A 173 10.83 3.75 3.79
C ILE A 173 12.08 3.02 3.30
N LYS A 174 11.89 1.87 2.63
CA LYS A 174 12.99 1.15 1.96
C LYS A 174 13.11 1.61 0.52
N SER A 175 13.81 2.71 0.30
CA SER A 175 13.86 3.45 -0.98
C SER A 175 14.20 2.58 -2.20
N GLU A 176 15.23 1.71 -2.11
CA GLU A 176 15.62 0.84 -3.24
C GLU A 176 14.50 -0.10 -3.69
N ARG A 177 13.75 -0.66 -2.74
CA ARG A 177 12.63 -1.56 -3.04
C ARG A 177 11.45 -0.79 -3.61
N LEU A 178 11.18 0.37 -3.05
CA LEU A 178 10.13 1.26 -3.52
C LEU A 178 10.40 1.72 -4.95
N GLU A 179 11.62 2.14 -5.25
CA GLU A 179 12.03 2.52 -6.59
C GLU A 179 11.85 1.37 -7.58
N GLY A 180 12.39 0.19 -7.26
CA GLY A 180 12.26 -0.99 -8.14
C GLY A 180 10.81 -1.35 -8.43
N PHE A 181 9.94 -1.24 -7.43
CA PHE A 181 8.50 -1.46 -7.60
C PHE A 181 7.86 -0.40 -8.51
N LEU A 182 8.03 0.89 -8.20
CA LEU A 182 7.38 1.96 -8.96
C LEU A 182 7.88 2.05 -10.41
N ARG A 183 9.13 1.66 -10.68
CA ARG A 183 9.67 1.59 -12.04
C ARG A 183 9.04 0.49 -12.89
N SER A 184 8.38 -0.49 -12.27
CA SER A 184 7.62 -1.52 -13.00
C SER A 184 6.21 -1.06 -13.41
N LEU A 185 5.79 0.14 -12.99
CA LEU A 185 4.45 0.68 -13.20
C LEU A 185 4.47 1.88 -14.17
N ASN A 186 3.34 2.12 -14.84
CA ASN A 186 3.17 3.27 -15.73
C ASN A 186 2.64 4.49 -14.96
N SER A 187 3.52 5.47 -14.69
CA SER A 187 3.17 6.70 -13.96
C SER A 187 2.20 7.64 -14.70
N SER A 188 1.93 7.39 -16.00
CA SER A 188 0.93 8.11 -16.79
C SER A 188 -0.50 7.58 -16.60
N GLU A 189 -0.64 6.39 -16.01
CA GLU A 189 -1.94 5.84 -15.63
C GLU A 189 -2.33 6.30 -14.23
N ALA A 190 -3.63 6.44 -13.99
CA ALA A 190 -4.15 6.79 -12.67
C ALA A 190 -3.96 5.60 -11.72
N ILE A 191 -2.87 5.61 -10.96
CA ILE A 191 -2.51 4.57 -10.00
C ILE A 191 -2.48 5.17 -8.59
N PHE A 192 -3.21 4.52 -7.67
CA PHE A 192 -3.33 4.89 -6.26
C PHE A 192 -2.99 3.70 -5.36
N LEU A 193 -1.87 3.78 -4.65
CA LEU A 193 -1.24 2.66 -3.95
C LEU A 193 -1.09 2.95 -2.47
N GLY A 194 -1.20 1.92 -1.64
CA GLY A 194 -1.02 1.99 -0.20
C GLY A 194 -1.56 0.74 0.46
N GLN A 195 -1.61 0.73 1.79
CA GLN A 195 -2.26 -0.37 2.49
C GLN A 195 -3.78 -0.20 2.43
N THR A 196 -4.48 -1.11 1.76
CA THR A 196 -5.93 -1.03 1.60
C THR A 196 -6.66 -1.18 2.93
N GLY A 197 -7.57 -0.25 3.21
CA GLY A 197 -8.50 -0.26 4.33
C GLY A 197 -9.95 -0.38 3.88
N MET A 198 -10.76 -1.14 4.63
CA MET A 198 -12.23 -1.22 4.48
C MET A 198 -12.97 -0.68 5.71
N GLY A 199 -12.23 -0.12 6.66
CA GLY A 199 -12.73 0.11 8.01
C GLY A 199 -12.79 -1.15 8.86
N ALA A 200 -12.69 -0.96 10.18
CA ALA A 200 -12.98 -2.03 11.13
C ALA A 200 -14.51 -2.28 11.17
N ARG A 201 -14.93 -3.49 11.57
CA ARG A 201 -16.36 -3.88 11.55
C ARG A 201 -17.24 -2.97 12.44
N ASP A 202 -16.65 -2.38 13.47
CA ASP A 202 -17.22 -1.39 14.40
C ASP A 202 -17.14 0.06 13.89
N GLU A 203 -16.36 0.31 12.85
CA GLU A 203 -16.20 1.60 12.17
C GLU A 203 -16.96 1.65 10.83
N LEU A 204 -17.53 0.52 10.37
CA LEU A 204 -18.17 0.32 9.06
C LEU A 204 -19.41 1.22 8.80
N GLY A 205 -19.80 2.08 9.73
CA GLY A 205 -20.80 3.14 9.53
C GLY A 205 -20.29 4.57 9.82
N LYS A 206 -19.09 4.71 10.40
CA LYS A 206 -18.47 6.01 10.73
C LYS A 206 -17.60 6.54 9.60
N LEU A 207 -17.11 5.66 8.74
CA LEU A 207 -16.27 6.01 7.60
C LEU A 207 -17.09 6.44 6.37
N ALA A 208 -18.41 6.29 6.41
CA ALA A 208 -19.33 6.61 5.31
C ALA A 208 -18.85 6.03 3.96
N LEU A 209 -18.40 4.77 3.98
CA LEU A 209 -17.99 4.02 2.80
C LEU A 209 -19.16 3.21 2.26
N GLU A 210 -19.34 3.21 0.95
CA GLU A 210 -20.30 2.33 0.28
C GLU A 210 -19.77 0.88 0.18
N PRO A 211 -20.65 -0.13 0.01
CA PRO A 211 -20.21 -1.50 -0.21
C PRO A 211 -19.27 -1.62 -1.41
N GLY A 212 -18.07 -2.18 -1.18
CA GLY A 212 -17.04 -2.33 -2.20
C GLY A 212 -16.11 -1.11 -2.34
N GLU A 213 -16.30 -0.07 -1.52
CA GLU A 213 -15.34 1.03 -1.41
C GLU A 213 -14.16 0.67 -0.52
N ASN A 214 -12.99 1.18 -0.89
CA ASN A 214 -11.78 1.08 -0.10
C ASN A 214 -11.01 2.42 -0.12
N PHE A 215 -10.00 2.51 0.73
CA PHE A 215 -9.07 3.63 0.77
C PHE A 215 -7.66 3.15 1.08
N CYS A 216 -6.65 3.98 0.82
CA CYS A 216 -5.29 3.70 1.25
C CYS A 216 -5.09 4.30 2.64
N MET A 217 -4.78 3.46 3.62
CA MET A 217 -4.54 3.92 4.99
C MET A 217 -3.33 4.84 5.05
N GLY A 218 -3.46 5.95 5.80
CA GLY A 218 -2.48 7.04 5.81
C GLY A 218 -1.13 6.63 6.43
N GLY A 219 -1.16 5.98 7.59
CA GLY A 219 0.02 5.70 8.42
C GLY A 219 1.18 5.03 7.68
N PRO A 220 0.96 3.90 6.98
CA PRO A 220 2.02 3.23 6.20
C PRO A 220 2.55 4.03 5.01
N GLY A 221 1.85 5.09 4.62
CA GLY A 221 2.14 5.91 3.45
C GLY A 221 1.22 5.59 2.27
N VAL A 222 0.94 6.64 1.48
CA VAL A 222 0.04 6.61 0.33
C VAL A 222 0.77 7.15 -0.89
N ILE A 223 0.79 6.39 -1.97
CA ILE A 223 1.48 6.74 -3.22
C ILE A 223 0.46 7.01 -4.31
N MET A 224 0.70 8.08 -5.05
CA MET A 224 -0.11 8.54 -6.16
C MET A 224 0.80 8.72 -7.37
N SER A 225 0.38 8.15 -8.49
CA SER A 225 0.90 8.57 -9.80
C SER A 225 0.69 10.07 -10.02
N ARG A 226 1.52 10.67 -10.87
CA ARG A 226 1.31 12.04 -11.36
C ARG A 226 -0.12 12.25 -11.88
N GLU A 227 -0.65 11.24 -12.58
CA GLU A 227 -2.00 11.28 -13.15
C GLU A 227 -3.11 11.42 -12.10
N VAL A 228 -2.97 10.77 -10.94
CA VAL A 228 -3.93 10.92 -9.83
C VAL A 228 -3.96 12.35 -9.32
N LEU A 229 -2.79 12.95 -9.04
CA LEU A 229 -2.75 14.34 -8.57
C LEU A 229 -3.28 15.32 -9.63
N ARG A 230 -2.91 15.13 -10.90
CA ARG A 230 -3.36 15.98 -12.02
C ARG A 230 -4.89 16.05 -12.12
N ARG A 231 -5.57 14.93 -11.88
CA ARG A 231 -7.04 14.85 -11.93
C ARG A 231 -7.71 15.34 -10.64
N MET A 232 -7.16 14.95 -9.49
CA MET A 232 -7.80 15.19 -8.18
C MET A 232 -7.58 16.61 -7.65
N VAL A 233 -6.36 17.14 -7.72
CA VAL A 233 -6.00 18.39 -7.02
C VAL A 233 -6.80 19.63 -7.46
N PRO A 234 -7.18 19.81 -8.74
CA PRO A 234 -8.05 20.91 -9.15
C PRO A 234 -9.37 21.00 -8.36
N HIS A 235 -9.80 19.88 -7.76
CA HIS A 235 -11.04 19.77 -6.98
C HIS A 235 -10.84 19.76 -5.46
N ILE A 236 -9.62 20.01 -4.95
CA ILE A 236 -9.34 19.95 -3.49
C ILE A 236 -10.26 20.86 -2.66
N ARG A 237 -10.64 22.03 -3.19
CA ARG A 237 -11.56 22.94 -2.47
C ARG A 237 -12.92 22.28 -2.24
N GLU A 238 -13.43 21.57 -3.25
CA GLU A 238 -14.68 20.82 -3.16
C GLU A 238 -14.54 19.67 -2.15
N CYS A 239 -13.45 18.89 -2.23
CA CYS A 239 -13.17 17.82 -1.28
C CYS A 239 -13.07 18.30 0.18
N LEU A 240 -12.47 19.46 0.43
CA LEU A 240 -12.37 20.04 1.77
C LEU A 240 -13.72 20.56 2.30
N GLN A 241 -14.64 20.95 1.43
CA GLN A 241 -15.97 21.44 1.82
C GLN A 241 -16.98 20.30 2.03
N GLU A 242 -16.77 19.17 1.34
CA GLU A 242 -17.68 18.03 1.31
C GLU A 242 -17.10 16.79 2.03
N MET A 243 -16.42 16.99 3.17
CA MET A 243 -15.91 15.89 3.99
C MET A 243 -17.03 15.23 4.80
N TYR A 244 -17.04 13.90 4.83
CA TYR A 244 -18.07 13.12 5.55
C TYR A 244 -17.60 12.67 6.93
N THR A 245 -16.30 12.49 7.08
CA THR A 245 -15.66 11.93 8.26
C THR A 245 -14.53 12.82 8.71
N THR A 246 -13.96 12.54 9.88
CA THR A 246 -12.73 13.18 10.36
C THR A 246 -11.47 12.40 9.98
N HIS A 247 -11.62 11.25 9.32
CA HIS A 247 -10.50 10.38 8.93
C HIS A 247 -9.86 10.93 7.65
N GLU A 248 -8.64 11.45 7.76
CA GLU A 248 -7.95 12.10 6.63
C GLU A 248 -7.72 11.16 5.45
N ASP A 249 -7.31 9.92 5.70
CA ASP A 249 -7.01 8.94 4.66
C ASP A 249 -8.26 8.46 3.91
N VAL A 250 -9.39 8.37 4.62
CA VAL A 250 -10.72 8.13 4.02
C VAL A 250 -11.12 9.28 3.11
N GLU A 251 -11.01 10.54 3.56
CA GLU A 251 -11.41 11.70 2.75
C GLU A 251 -10.48 11.90 1.54
N VAL A 252 -9.18 11.66 1.68
CA VAL A 252 -8.25 11.62 0.53
C VAL A 252 -8.66 10.54 -0.45
N GLY A 253 -8.92 9.31 0.02
CA GLY A 253 -9.41 8.21 -0.81
C GLY A 253 -10.71 8.53 -1.54
N ARG A 254 -11.68 9.15 -0.85
CA ARG A 254 -12.95 9.59 -1.42
C ARG A 254 -12.74 10.63 -2.54
N CYS A 255 -11.85 11.60 -2.31
CA CYS A 255 -11.50 12.62 -3.31
C CYS A 255 -10.83 12.01 -4.55
N VAL A 256 -9.88 11.08 -4.36
CA VAL A 256 -9.23 10.33 -5.46
C VAL A 256 -10.27 9.53 -6.25
N ARG A 257 -11.16 8.79 -5.58
CA ARG A 257 -12.23 8.02 -6.22
C ARG A 257 -13.12 8.92 -7.08
N ARG A 258 -13.57 10.05 -6.52
CA ARG A 258 -14.49 10.98 -7.20
C ARG A 258 -13.87 11.64 -8.42
N PHE A 259 -12.61 12.08 -8.36
CA PHE A 259 -12.02 12.93 -9.40
C PHE A 259 -10.96 12.24 -10.26
N ALA A 260 -10.20 11.29 -9.71
CA ALA A 260 -9.26 10.49 -10.51
C ALA A 260 -9.90 9.22 -11.09
N GLY A 261 -11.02 8.76 -10.53
CA GLY A 261 -11.79 7.61 -11.02
C GLY A 261 -11.19 6.26 -10.61
N VAL A 262 -10.32 6.24 -9.61
CA VAL A 262 -9.62 5.03 -9.14
C VAL A 262 -9.69 4.91 -7.63
N GLN A 263 -9.54 3.69 -7.14
CA GLN A 263 -9.52 3.37 -5.71
C GLN A 263 -8.15 2.87 -5.28
N CYS A 264 -7.97 2.60 -3.99
CA CYS A 264 -6.72 2.02 -3.52
C CYS A 264 -6.58 0.61 -4.10
N VAL A 265 -5.47 0.36 -4.80
CA VAL A 265 -5.17 -0.95 -5.37
C VAL A 265 -5.08 -1.99 -4.25
N TRP A 266 -5.70 -3.15 -4.46
CA TRP A 266 -5.60 -4.27 -3.53
C TRP A 266 -4.24 -4.97 -3.64
N SER A 267 -3.77 -5.56 -2.55
CA SER A 267 -2.52 -6.34 -2.55
C SER A 267 -2.50 -7.44 -3.62
N TYR A 268 -3.63 -8.13 -3.84
CA TYR A 268 -3.75 -9.16 -4.86
C TYR A 268 -3.76 -8.62 -6.30
N GLU A 269 -4.14 -7.35 -6.51
CA GLU A 269 -4.11 -6.70 -7.82
C GLU A 269 -2.70 -6.22 -8.18
N VAL A 270 -1.81 -6.04 -7.20
CA VAL A 270 -0.43 -5.63 -7.45
C VAL A 270 0.32 -6.64 -8.32
N SER A 271 0.00 -7.93 -8.19
CA SER A 271 0.56 -8.98 -9.06
C SER A 271 0.15 -8.80 -10.54
N LEU A 272 -1.02 -8.19 -10.80
CA LEU A 272 -1.49 -7.91 -12.15
C LEU A 272 -0.78 -6.68 -12.75
N LEU A 273 -0.51 -5.68 -11.92
CA LEU A 273 0.20 -4.47 -12.32
C LEU A 273 1.70 -4.69 -12.53
N ALA A 274 2.30 -5.56 -11.70
CA ALA A 274 3.74 -5.84 -11.71
C ALA A 274 4.01 -7.36 -11.70
N PRO A 275 3.71 -8.08 -12.80
CA PRO A 275 3.77 -9.55 -12.85
C PRO A 275 5.18 -10.13 -12.65
N ASN A 276 6.23 -9.33 -12.87
CA ASN A 276 7.62 -9.75 -12.68
C ASN A 276 8.18 -9.43 -11.28
N LEU A 277 7.37 -8.87 -10.38
CA LEU A 277 7.81 -8.52 -9.03
C LEU A 277 7.63 -9.71 -8.07
N LEU A 278 8.73 -10.17 -7.47
CA LEU A 278 8.66 -11.15 -6.37
C LEU A 278 8.16 -10.46 -5.09
N LEU A 279 6.85 -10.55 -4.84
CA LEU A 279 6.09 -9.99 -3.70
C LEU A 279 6.40 -10.64 -2.34
N HIS A 280 7.67 -10.89 -2.02
CA HIS A 280 8.06 -11.52 -0.75
C HIS A 280 8.63 -10.52 0.29
N ASN A 281 8.47 -9.21 0.08
CA ASN A 281 9.28 -8.24 0.82
C ASN A 281 8.58 -6.89 1.11
N CYS A 282 8.51 -6.53 2.40
CA CYS A 282 7.92 -5.29 2.91
C CYS A 282 8.54 -4.05 2.24
N LEU A 283 7.68 -3.15 1.74
CA LEU A 283 8.08 -1.85 1.19
C LEU A 283 8.18 -0.75 2.26
N PHE A 284 7.43 -0.88 3.36
CA PHE A 284 7.34 0.11 4.44
C PHE A 284 7.33 -0.55 5.81
N ALA A 285 7.76 0.21 6.83
CA ALA A 285 7.59 -0.13 8.23
C ALA A 285 7.13 1.11 9.02
N ALA A 286 6.01 1.01 9.73
CA ALA A 286 5.53 2.05 10.67
C ALA A 286 5.77 1.61 12.12
N HIS A 287 6.28 2.51 12.97
CA HIS A 287 6.64 2.21 14.37
C HIS A 287 5.60 2.77 15.35
N LYS A 288 4.95 1.92 16.16
CA LYS A 288 3.91 2.35 17.13
C LYS A 288 4.45 2.95 18.44
N ASN A 289 5.76 3.11 18.63
CA ASN A 289 6.34 3.68 19.85
C ASN A 289 7.75 4.19 19.60
N VAL A 290 7.90 5.49 19.30
CA VAL A 290 9.22 6.12 19.20
C VAL A 290 9.63 6.60 20.59
N ARG A 291 10.43 5.80 21.31
CA ARG A 291 11.33 6.34 22.34
C ARG A 291 12.58 6.87 21.66
N HIS A 292 13.09 7.99 22.17
CA HIS A 292 14.06 8.94 21.62
C HIS A 292 15.38 8.39 21.01
N GLU A 293 15.63 7.08 20.99
CA GLU A 293 16.90 6.48 20.56
C GLU A 293 16.81 5.36 19.49
N SER A 294 15.61 4.92 19.07
CA SER A 294 15.48 3.69 18.25
C SER A 294 15.20 3.90 16.75
N LEU A 295 15.77 4.92 16.11
CA LEU A 295 16.02 4.84 14.66
C LEU A 295 17.39 4.23 14.33
N TYR A 296 18.17 3.87 15.35
CA TYR A 296 19.26 2.92 15.22
C TYR A 296 18.70 1.49 15.19
N MET A 297 18.92 0.83 14.06
CA MET A 297 18.64 -0.57 13.81
C MET A 297 19.18 -1.46 14.94
N ASN A 298 18.31 -1.96 15.82
CA ASN A 298 18.59 -3.20 16.53
C ASN A 298 17.31 -4.00 16.79
N ARG A 299 17.51 -5.30 16.82
CA ARG A 299 16.54 -6.39 16.61
C ARG A 299 15.22 -6.27 17.39
N SER A 300 14.16 -6.75 16.75
CA SER A 300 12.97 -7.34 17.38
C SER A 300 11.95 -6.38 18.01
N HIS A 301 11.30 -5.51 17.25
CA HIS A 301 10.02 -4.93 17.67
C HIS A 301 9.00 -4.88 16.52
N HIS A 302 7.72 -5.04 16.86
CA HIS A 302 6.61 -5.25 15.94
C HIS A 302 6.46 -4.09 14.93
N TYR A 303 6.87 -4.34 13.69
CA TYR A 303 6.67 -3.45 12.56
C TYR A 303 5.29 -3.68 11.95
N PHE A 304 4.56 -2.62 11.62
CA PHE A 304 3.49 -2.73 10.63
C PHE A 304 4.14 -2.89 9.27
N VAL A 305 3.94 -4.08 8.68
CA VAL A 305 4.45 -4.45 7.36
C VAL A 305 3.37 -4.14 6.35
N ILE A 306 3.64 -3.29 5.35
CA ILE A 306 2.85 -3.33 4.13
C ILE A 306 3.19 -4.65 3.44
N TRP A 307 2.22 -5.56 3.50
CA TRP A 307 2.18 -6.74 2.65
C TRP A 307 1.61 -6.31 1.31
N PHE A 308 2.41 -6.47 0.26
CA PHE A 308 1.87 -6.64 -1.08
C PHE A 308 1.87 -8.14 -1.36
#